data_AF-F0EWK3-F1
#
_entry.id   AF-F0EWK3-F1
#
_cell.length_a   1.000
_cell.length_b   1.000
_cell.length_c   1.000
_cell.angle_alpha   90.00
_cell.angle_beta   90.00
_cell.angle_gamma   90.00
#
_symmetry.space_group_name_H-M   'P 1'
#
loop_
_entity.id
_entity.type
_entity.pdbx_description
1 polymer ?
#
loop_
_entity_poly.entity_id
_entity_poly.type
_entity_poly.pdbx_seq_one_letter_code
_entity_poly.pdbx_strand_id
1 'polypeptide(L)' 'MLRIVEYIGGSSGFYLLYLDEMGKEQTDTFHDRLEQVFNQADFEFNIKKSKWEKFAESGQGSV' A
#
# COMPACT_ATOMS: atom_id res chain seq x y z
N MET A 1 -0.44 -6.29 -9.07
CA MET A 1 0.11 -6.31 -7.71
C MET A 1 -0.38 -5.09 -6.93
N LEU A 2 -1.06 -5.30 -5.81
CA LEU A 2 -1.61 -4.22 -4.96
C LEU A 2 -0.82 -4.13 -3.64
N ARG A 3 -0.40 -2.93 -3.24
CA ARG A 3 0.39 -2.69 -2.02
C ARG A 3 -0.06 -1.42 -1.32
N ILE A 4 0.10 -1.41 0.00
CA ILE A 4 0.07 -0.18 0.80
C ILE A 4 1.52 0.20 1.11
N VAL A 5 1.90 1.43 0.80
CA VAL A 5 3.27 1.94 0.99
C VAL A 5 3.23 3.17 1.87
N GLU A 6 4.11 3.26 2.86
CA GLU A 6 4.23 4.43 3.74
C GLU A 6 5.13 5.50 3.12
N TYR A 7 4.70 6.76 3.16
CA TYR A 7 5.48 7.90 2.71
C TYR A 7 6.44 8.38 3.82
N ILE A 8 7.74 8.37 3.53
CA ILE A 8 8.80 8.70 4.51
C ILE A 8 9.20 10.19 4.44
N GLY A 9 8.61 10.99 3.53
CA GLY A 9 9.02 12.38 3.25
C GLY A 9 8.48 13.46 4.19
N GLY A 10 8.26 13.16 5.47
CA GLY A 10 7.93 14.13 6.52
C GLY A 10 6.44 14.36 6.80
N SER A 11 5.54 13.95 5.91
CA SER A 11 4.11 13.81 6.18
C SER A 11 3.82 12.33 6.44
N SER A 12 3.30 11.97 7.61
CA SER A 12 2.82 10.60 7.82
C SER A 12 1.65 10.36 6.86
N GLY A 13 1.79 9.38 5.97
CA GLY A 13 0.79 9.10 4.93
C GLY A 13 1.11 7.83 4.17
N PHE A 14 0.15 7.38 3.38
CA PHE A 14 0.13 6.07 2.79
C PHE A 14 -0.37 6.14 1.35
N TYR A 15 0.22 5.33 0.48
CA TYR A 15 -0.23 5.14 -0.90
C TYR A 15 -0.96 3.80 -1.04
N LEU A 16 -2.07 3.78 -1.79
CA LEU A 16 -2.54 2.56 -2.44
C LEU A 16 -1.87 2.45 -3.81
N LEU A 17 -0.87 1.58 -3.94
CA LEU A 17 -0.14 1.36 -5.17
C LEU A 17 -0.65 0.09 -5.88
N TYR A 18 -1.17 0.25 -7.09
CA TYR A 18 -1.56 -0.85 -7.96
C TYR A 18 -0.74 -0.84 -9.26
N LEU A 19 0.00 -1.93 -9.49
CA LEU A 19 0.65 -2.22 -10.77
C LEU A 19 -0.08 -3.35 -11.49
N ASP A 20 -0.23 -3.29 -12.82
CA ASP A 20 -0.78 -4.39 -13.61
C ASP A 20 0.24 -5.54 -13.80
N GLU A 21 -0.12 -6.53 -14.61
CA GLU A 21 0.71 -7.71 -14.91
C GLU A 21 2.01 -7.36 -15.64
N MET A 22 2.04 -6.23 -16.35
CA MET A 22 3.23 -5.70 -17.03
C MET A 22 4.07 -4.81 -16.11
N GLY A 23 3.64 -4.61 -14.86
CA GLY A 23 4.28 -3.71 -13.91
C GLY A 23 3.96 -2.23 -14.16
N LYS A 24 2.99 -1.92 -15.02
CA LYS A 24 2.57 -0.54 -15.28
C LYS A 24 1.63 -0.08 -14.18
N GLU A 25 1.89 1.12 -13.67
CA GLU A 25 1.05 1.77 -12.67
C GLU A 25 -0.35 2.03 -13.20
N GLN A 26 -1.33 1.70 -12.36
CA GLN A 26 -2.76 1.92 -12.59
C GLN A 26 -3.34 2.89 -11.55
N THR A 27 -2.83 2.86 -10.32
CA THR A 27 -3.25 3.72 -9.20
C THR A 27 -2.08 3.97 -8.26
N ASP A 28 -1.90 5.22 -7.83
CA ASP A 28 -0.93 5.70 -6.84
C ASP A 28 -1.54 6.76 -5.90
N THR A 29 -2.72 6.47 -5.33
CA THR A 29 -3.44 7.47 -4.53
C THR A 29 -2.85 7.62 -3.13
N PHE A 30 -2.46 8.86 -2.77
CA PHE A 30 -2.04 9.24 -1.42
C PHE A 30 -3.23 9.44 -0.47
N HIS A 31 -3.06 8.97 0.76
CA HIS A 31 -3.95 9.20 1.89
C HIS A 31 -3.16 9.52 3.15
N ASP A 32 -3.70 10.41 3.95
CA ASP A 32 -3.16 10.83 5.24
C ASP A 32 -3.44 9.81 6.37
N ARG A 33 -4.40 8.89 6.18
CA ARG A 33 -4.70 7.81 7.13
C ARG A 33 -4.76 6.45 6.46
N LEU A 34 -4.17 5.45 7.13
CA LEU A 34 -4.19 4.05 6.68
C LEU A 34 -5.62 3.50 6.48
N GLU A 35 -6.60 3.98 7.24
CA GLU A 35 -8.01 3.59 7.07
C GLU A 35 -8.58 3.99 5.70
N GLN A 36 -8.22 5.16 5.18
CA GLN A 36 -8.70 5.62 3.87
C GLN A 36 -8.16 4.74 2.74
N VAL A 37 -6.91 4.27 2.87
CA VAL A 37 -6.30 3.31 1.94
C VAL A 37 -7.09 2.00 1.91
N PHE A 38 -7.49 1.48 3.08
CA PHE A 38 -8.32 0.27 3.15
C PHE A 38 -9.71 0.48 2.54
N ASN A 39 -10.31 1.67 2.73
CA ASN A 39 -11.61 1.99 2.14
C ASN A 39 -11.55 2.03 0.61
N GLN A 40 -10.49 2.62 0.04
CA GLN A 40 -10.28 2.58 -1.41
C GLN A 40 -10.06 1.15 -1.91
N ALA A 41 -9.24 0.36 -1.22
CA ALA A 41 -8.99 -1.03 -1.60
C ALA A 41 -10.27 -1.91 -1.59
N ASP A 42 -11.17 -1.66 -0.63
CA ASP A 42 -12.47 -2.33 -0.58
C ASP A 42 -13.36 -1.87 -1.75
N PHE A 43 -13.46 -0.55 -1.96
CA PHE A 43 -14.32 0.01 -3.01
C PHE A 43 -13.90 -0.39 -4.43
N GLU A 44 -12.60 -0.30 -4.75
CA GLU A 44 -12.10 -0.49 -6.12
C GLU A 44 -11.80 -1.96 -6.43
N PHE A 45 -11.37 -2.74 -5.43
CA PHE A 45 -10.86 -4.10 -5.64
C PHE A 45 -11.59 -5.16 -4.82
N ASN A 46 -12.58 -4.79 -3.98
CA ASN A 46 -13.29 -5.68 -3.07
C ASN A 46 -12.35 -6.44 -2.10
N ILE A 47 -11.24 -5.81 -1.72
CA ILE A 47 -10.25 -6.37 -0.79
C ILE A 47 -10.47 -5.78 0.61
N LYS A 48 -11.04 -6.58 1.50
CA LYS A 48 -11.28 -6.19 2.90
C LYS A 48 -9.97 -6.03 3.68
N LYS A 49 -9.96 -5.13 4.66
CA LYS A 49 -8.84 -4.91 5.60
C LYS A 49 -8.25 -6.21 6.19
N SER A 50 -9.10 -7.19 6.50
CA SER A 50 -8.68 -8.48 7.09
C SER A 50 -7.90 -9.40 6.13
N LYS A 51 -7.85 -9.09 4.83
CA LYS A 51 -7.10 -9.84 3.82
C LYS A 51 -5.66 -9.34 3.63
N TRP A 52 -5.30 -8.23 4.27
CA TRP A 52 -3.97 -7.64 4.15
C TRP A 52 -3.00 -8.32 5.09
N GLU A 53 -1.85 -8.72 4.55
CA GLU A 53 -0.75 -9.30 5.30
C GLU A 53 0.37 -8.26 5.43
N LYS A 54 0.90 -8.09 6.64
CA LYS A 54 2.05 -7.24 6.88
C LYS A 54 3.31 -8.06 6.62
N PHE A 55 4.09 -7.66 5.64
CA PHE A 55 5.44 -8.17 5.48
C PHE A 55 6.37 -7.36 6.40
N ALA A 56 7.08 -8.04 7.29
CA ALA A 56 8.22 -7.44 7.96
C ALA A 56 9.35 -7.38 6.93
N GLU A 57 9.91 -6.20 6.65
CA GLU A 57 11.17 -6.12 5.93
C GLU A 57 12.23 -6.83 6.78
N SER A 58 12.69 -7.99 6.32
CA SER A 58 13.86 -8.64 6.90
C SER A 58 15.09 -7.80 6.60
N GLY A 59 15.34 -6.79 7.44
CA GLY A 59 16.62 -6.10 7.51
C GLY A 59 17.69 -7.04 8.07
N GLN A 60 18.15 -8.01 7.28
CA GLN A 60 19.48 -8.60 7.48
C GLN A 60 20.52 -7.66 6.87
N GLY A 61 20.82 -6.58 7.60
CA GLY A 61 22.11 -5.92 7.50
C GLY A 61 23.04 -6.58 8.51
N SER A 62 23.70 -7.67 8.09
CA SER A 62 24.92 -8.14 8.77
C SER A 62 26.03 -7.15 8.46
N VAL A 63 26.53 -6.47 9.48
CA VAL A 63 27.90 -5.91 9.52
C VAL A 63 28.61 -6.47 10.73
#